data_AF-A0A9D6JSW3-F1
#
_entry.id   AF-A0A9D6JSW3-F1
#
_cell.length_a   1.000
_cell.length_b   1.000
_cell.length_c   1.000
_cell.angle_alpha   90.00
_cell.angle_beta   90.00
_cell.angle_gamma   90.00
#
_symmetry.space_group_name_H-M   'P 1'
#
loop_
_entity.id
_entity.type
_entity.pdbx_description
1 polymer ?
#
loop_
_entity_poly.entity_id
_entity_poly.type
_entity_poly.pdbx_seq_one_letter_code
_entity_poly.pdbx_strand_id
1 'polypeptide(L)'
;MRLHFSAIVIACCYLGPARAAATPPRPDMAGPRHPGTHAPLSAPRPPKPIPDAEPGVTQWLRTALLSYADGSVAIDGYTEKARALHTPERVQSGAAELRAYGLLGELQLLERSVDGENRQYRYRARYRKQCVLVDIIFNKADKIDYLRWTPE
;
A
#
# COMPACT_ATOMS: atom_id res chain seq x y z
N MET A 1 -6.82 -7.33 30.34
CA MET A 1 -6.91 -5.87 30.50
C MET A 1 -5.65 -5.35 31.16
N ARG A 2 -4.77 -4.68 30.41
CA ARG A 2 -3.71 -3.83 30.94
C ARG A 2 -3.50 -2.68 29.95
N LEU A 3 -4.20 -1.58 30.23
CA LEU A 3 -3.92 -0.26 29.69
C LEU A 3 -2.77 0.31 30.50
N HIS A 4 -1.71 0.77 29.85
CA HIS A 4 -0.81 1.76 30.46
C HIS A 4 -0.60 2.91 29.50
N PHE A 5 -1.20 4.03 29.90
CA PHE A 5 -1.09 5.37 29.39
C PHE A 5 0.27 5.99 29.75
N SER A 6 0.74 6.83 28.84
CA SER A 6 1.59 8.03 28.98
C SER A 6 2.29 8.34 30.31
N ALA A 7 3.58 8.66 30.18
CA ALA A 7 4.18 9.78 30.89
C ALA A 7 5.20 10.49 29.97
N ILE A 8 4.92 11.75 29.67
CA ILE A 8 5.78 12.74 28.99
C ILE A 8 6.23 13.75 30.08
N VAL A 9 7.32 14.47 29.79
CA VAL A 9 7.72 15.80 30.32
C VAL A 9 8.64 15.74 31.54
N ILE A 10 9.97 15.89 31.35
CA ILE A 10 10.77 17.14 31.31
C ILE A 10 10.81 17.89 32.66
N ALA A 11 12.00 17.89 33.26
CA ALA A 11 12.52 18.86 34.21
C ALA A 11 14.03 18.54 34.41
N CYS A 12 14.97 19.41 34.73
CA CYS A 12 15.08 20.86 34.78
C CYS A 12 16.53 21.10 35.28
N CYS A 13 17.32 21.84 34.50
CA CYS A 13 18.34 22.82 34.92
C CYS A 13 19.54 22.48 35.84
N TYR A 14 20.56 23.35 35.63
CA TYR A 14 21.70 23.76 36.48
C TYR A 14 23.01 22.95 36.41
N LEU A 15 24.22 23.52 36.49
CA LEU A 15 24.83 24.84 36.16
C LEU A 15 26.32 24.73 36.56
N GLY A 16 27.24 25.15 35.67
CA GLY A 16 28.55 25.75 35.98
C GLY A 16 29.79 24.84 36.12
N PRO A 17 31.02 25.41 36.20
CA PRO A 17 31.51 26.69 35.66
C PRO A 17 32.79 26.56 34.80
N ALA A 18 33.18 27.68 34.19
CA ALA A 18 34.34 27.87 33.32
C ALA A 18 35.70 27.86 34.05
N ARG A 19 36.77 27.41 33.37
CA ARG A 19 38.11 28.00 33.51
C ARG A 19 38.98 27.76 32.27
N ALA A 20 39.65 28.82 31.86
CA ALA A 20 40.40 29.00 30.63
C ALA A 20 41.81 28.39 30.64
N ALA A 21 42.34 28.08 29.46
CA ALA A 21 43.77 28.19 29.13
C ALA A 21 43.95 28.41 27.62
N ALA A 22 44.73 29.44 27.27
CA ALA A 22 45.18 29.85 25.95
C ALA A 22 46.15 28.82 25.31
N THR A 23 46.45 28.71 24.01
CA THR A 23 46.89 29.69 22.97
C THR A 23 46.98 28.92 21.61
N PRO A 24 46.85 29.54 20.41
CA PRO A 24 46.83 28.87 19.08
C PRO A 24 48.25 28.83 18.44
N PRO A 25 48.46 28.61 17.11
CA PRO A 25 47.78 27.80 16.08
C PRO A 25 48.75 26.80 15.37
N ARG A 26 48.25 25.83 14.60
CA ARG A 26 48.91 25.43 13.33
C ARG A 26 47.88 25.08 12.24
N PRO A 27 48.15 25.51 10.99
CA PRO A 27 47.23 25.36 9.87
C PRO A 27 47.42 24.03 9.15
N ASP A 28 46.44 23.75 8.30
CA ASP A 28 46.52 22.84 7.16
C ASP A 28 46.44 21.34 7.43
N MET A 29 45.25 20.79 7.20
CA MET A 29 44.98 19.51 6.53
C MET A 29 43.48 19.46 6.22
N ALA A 30 43.02 20.42 5.42
CA ALA A 30 41.70 20.38 4.81
C ALA A 30 41.77 19.44 3.60
N GLY A 31 41.79 18.13 3.84
CA GLY A 31 41.46 17.16 2.80
C GLY A 31 40.03 17.42 2.29
N PRO A 32 39.76 17.29 0.98
CA PRO A 32 38.43 17.49 0.46
C PRO A 32 37.49 16.48 1.12
N ARG A 33 36.57 16.98 1.95
CA ARG A 33 35.42 16.20 2.42
C ARG A 33 34.59 15.90 1.19
N HIS A 34 34.65 14.68 0.69
CA HIS A 34 33.62 14.18 -0.21
C HIS A 34 32.28 14.38 0.49
N PRO A 35 31.34 15.17 -0.07
CA PRO A 35 29.96 15.03 0.34
C PRO A 35 29.56 13.62 -0.08
N GLY A 36 29.40 12.72 0.90
CA GLY A 36 28.73 11.46 0.70
C GLY A 36 27.36 11.78 0.14
N THR A 37 27.23 11.72 -1.18
CA THR A 37 25.96 11.79 -1.87
C THR A 37 25.18 10.58 -1.38
N HIS A 38 24.30 10.81 -0.41
CA HIS A 38 23.20 9.88 -0.16
C HIS A 38 22.49 9.75 -1.50
N ALA A 39 22.77 8.67 -2.22
CA ALA A 39 22.02 8.31 -3.40
C ALA A 39 20.54 8.31 -2.96
N PRO A 40 19.65 9.04 -3.64
CA PRO A 40 18.23 8.93 -3.32
C PRO A 40 17.88 7.46 -3.41
N LEU A 41 17.35 6.91 -2.32
CA LEU A 41 16.81 5.55 -2.28
C LEU A 41 15.95 5.41 -3.52
N SER A 42 16.42 4.61 -4.48
CA SER A 42 15.71 4.40 -5.74
C SER A 42 14.29 4.01 -5.39
N ALA A 43 13.31 4.74 -5.94
CA ALA A 43 11.91 4.41 -5.74
C ALA A 43 11.72 2.90 -5.95
N PRO A 44 10.95 2.21 -5.09
CA PRO A 44 10.74 0.78 -5.22
C PRO A 44 10.29 0.50 -6.65
N ARG A 45 11.05 -0.34 -7.36
CA ARG A 45 10.74 -0.65 -8.76
C ARG A 45 9.34 -1.26 -8.81
N PRO A 46 8.46 -0.81 -9.72
CA PRO A 46 7.13 -1.38 -9.83
C PRO A 46 7.25 -2.89 -10.01
N PRO A 47 6.49 -3.71 -9.25
CA PRO A 47 6.55 -5.16 -9.36
C PRO A 47 6.34 -5.59 -10.82
N LYS A 48 7.16 -6.55 -11.25
CA LYS A 48 7.09 -7.08 -12.61
C LYS A 48 5.82 -7.93 -12.73
N PRO A 49 5.01 -7.73 -13.77
CA PRO A 49 3.84 -8.58 -13.97
C PRO A 49 4.28 -10.02 -14.21
N ILE A 50 3.60 -10.95 -13.55
CA ILE A 50 3.73 -12.39 -13.76
C ILE A 50 2.70 -12.86 -14.80
N PRO A 51 3.02 -13.89 -15.60
CA PRO A 51 2.05 -14.46 -16.52
C PRO A 51 0.84 -14.97 -15.74
N ASP A 52 -0.34 -14.59 -16.21
CA ASP A 52 -1.59 -14.99 -15.58
C ASP A 52 -1.84 -16.49 -15.82
N ALA A 53 -1.76 -17.26 -14.74
CA ALA A 53 -1.98 -18.71 -14.78
C ALA A 53 -3.48 -19.07 -14.69
N GLU A 54 -4.34 -18.12 -14.33
CA GLU A 54 -5.76 -18.33 -14.06
C GLU A 54 -6.63 -17.26 -14.73
N PRO A 55 -6.83 -17.32 -16.07
CA PRO A 55 -7.57 -16.31 -16.83
C PRO A 55 -9.02 -16.13 -16.35
N GLY A 56 -9.61 -17.15 -15.71
CA GLY A 56 -10.91 -17.05 -15.07
C GLY A 56 -10.95 -16.05 -13.91
N VAL A 57 -9.89 -15.97 -13.10
CA VAL A 57 -9.80 -15.01 -11.98
C VAL A 57 -9.65 -13.60 -12.52
N THR A 58 -8.82 -13.41 -13.55
CA THR A 58 -8.66 -12.11 -14.22
C THR A 58 -9.97 -11.63 -14.85
N GLN A 59 -10.70 -12.51 -15.52
CA GLN A 59 -11.99 -12.16 -16.12
C GLN A 59 -13.03 -11.83 -15.05
N TRP A 60 -13.10 -12.62 -13.97
CA TRP A 60 -13.98 -12.35 -12.85
C TRP A 60 -13.66 -10.99 -12.22
N LEU A 61 -12.38 -10.69 -12.00
CA LEU A 61 -11.93 -9.42 -11.44
C LEU A 61 -12.31 -8.24 -12.33
N ARG A 62 -12.13 -8.39 -13.65
CA ARG A 62 -12.53 -7.38 -14.63
C ARG A 62 -14.03 -7.08 -14.51
N THR A 63 -14.85 -8.12 -14.49
CA THR A 63 -16.30 -7.98 -14.32
C THR A 63 -16.63 -7.34 -12.98
N ALA A 64 -15.99 -7.76 -11.89
CA ALA A 64 -16.22 -7.22 -10.57
C ALA A 64 -15.89 -5.73 -10.48
N LEU A 65 -14.74 -5.28 -11.03
CA LEU A 65 -14.35 -3.87 -11.06
C LEU A 65 -15.29 -3.03 -11.91
N LEU A 66 -15.74 -3.55 -13.06
CA LEU A 66 -16.69 -2.86 -13.92
C LEU A 66 -18.08 -2.76 -13.28
N SER A 67 -18.58 -3.83 -12.66
CA SER A 67 -19.82 -3.78 -11.88
C SER A 67 -19.69 -2.81 -10.70
N TYR A 68 -18.55 -2.82 -10.00
CA TYR A 68 -18.33 -1.90 -8.89
C TYR A 68 -18.33 -0.45 -9.38
N ALA A 69 -17.67 -0.18 -10.50
CA ALA A 69 -17.71 1.13 -11.15
C ALA A 69 -19.13 1.52 -11.61
N ASP A 70 -20.02 0.57 -11.88
CA ASP A 70 -21.44 0.82 -12.15
C ASP A 70 -22.26 1.12 -10.88
N GLY A 71 -21.72 0.76 -9.70
CA GLY A 71 -22.41 0.86 -8.41
C GLY A 71 -23.08 -0.46 -8.00
N SER A 72 -22.75 -1.56 -8.68
CA SER A 72 -23.27 -2.91 -8.42
C SER A 72 -22.17 -3.82 -7.89
N VAL A 73 -22.42 -4.57 -6.82
CA VAL A 73 -21.46 -5.57 -6.33
C VAL A 73 -21.98 -6.96 -6.62
N ALA A 74 -21.12 -7.81 -7.21
CA ALA A 74 -21.43 -9.22 -7.43
C ALA A 74 -21.37 -9.99 -6.10
N ILE A 75 -22.40 -9.82 -5.28
CA ILE A 75 -22.52 -10.37 -3.92
C ILE A 75 -22.20 -11.88 -3.89
N ASP A 76 -22.56 -12.63 -4.95
CA ASP A 76 -22.35 -14.09 -5.04
C ASP A 76 -20.89 -14.53 -4.83
N GLY A 77 -19.92 -13.74 -5.30
CA GLY A 77 -18.49 -14.06 -5.20
C GLY A 77 -17.86 -13.82 -3.81
N TYR A 78 -18.56 -13.15 -2.89
CA TYR A 78 -18.04 -12.74 -1.60
C TYR A 78 -18.54 -13.64 -0.46
N THR A 79 -17.70 -13.81 0.57
CA THR A 79 -18.13 -14.38 1.85
C THR A 79 -19.10 -13.45 2.57
N GLU A 80 -19.90 -13.97 3.51
CA GLU A 80 -20.85 -13.15 4.28
C GLU A 80 -20.17 -11.96 4.98
N LYS A 81 -18.98 -12.20 5.54
CA LYS A 81 -18.13 -11.18 6.14
C LYS A 81 -17.74 -10.08 5.14
N ALA A 82 -17.29 -10.48 3.95
CA ALA A 82 -16.91 -9.52 2.91
C ALA A 82 -18.13 -8.75 2.36
N ARG A 83 -19.29 -9.41 2.24
CA ARG A 83 -20.56 -8.75 1.86
C ARG A 83 -20.95 -7.68 2.86
N ALA A 84 -20.82 -7.94 4.15
CA ALA A 84 -21.12 -6.97 5.20
C ALA A 84 -20.24 -5.70 5.12
N LEU A 85 -19.05 -5.79 4.53
CA LEU A 85 -18.17 -4.64 4.30
C LEU A 85 -18.57 -3.81 3.08
N HIS A 86 -19.37 -4.35 2.16
CA HIS A 86 -19.89 -3.69 0.97
C HIS A 86 -21.23 -3.01 1.24
N THR A 87 -21.23 -2.06 2.18
CA THR A 87 -22.41 -1.21 2.41
C THR A 87 -22.68 -0.33 1.18
N PRO A 88 -23.94 0.03 0.90
CA PRO A 88 -24.28 0.83 -0.27
C PRO A 88 -23.51 2.16 -0.33
N GLU A 89 -23.26 2.80 0.81
CA GLU A 89 -22.45 4.03 0.90
C GLU A 89 -20.99 3.80 0.45
N ARG A 90 -20.38 2.68 0.87
CA ARG A 90 -19.02 2.32 0.42
C ARG A 90 -18.98 1.95 -1.04
N VAL A 91 -19.99 1.23 -1.52
CA VAL A 91 -20.11 0.88 -2.93
C VAL A 91 -20.22 2.14 -3.78
N GLN A 92 -21.06 3.10 -3.40
CA GLN A 92 -21.16 4.36 -4.13
C GLN A 92 -19.87 5.17 -4.08
N SER A 93 -19.23 5.25 -2.91
CA SER A 93 -17.95 5.98 -2.75
C SER A 93 -16.85 5.35 -3.61
N GLY A 94 -16.69 4.03 -3.55
CA GLY A 94 -15.72 3.31 -4.36
C GLY A 94 -16.07 3.35 -5.86
N ALA A 95 -17.35 3.30 -6.23
CA ALA A 95 -17.79 3.46 -7.62
C ALA A 95 -17.42 4.84 -8.17
N ALA A 96 -17.62 5.90 -7.38
CA ALA A 96 -17.21 7.26 -7.76
C ALA A 96 -15.69 7.34 -7.93
N GLU A 97 -14.93 6.71 -7.03
CA GLU A 97 -13.46 6.65 -7.10
C GLU A 97 -12.97 5.90 -8.36
N LEU A 98 -13.52 4.71 -8.63
CA LEU A 98 -13.22 3.90 -9.81
C LEU A 98 -13.56 4.65 -11.11
N ARG A 99 -14.73 5.30 -11.16
CA ARG A 99 -15.11 6.18 -12.28
C ARG A 99 -14.16 7.36 -12.43
N ALA A 100 -13.65 7.91 -11.32
CA ALA A 100 -12.69 9.02 -11.35
C ALA A 100 -11.38 8.61 -12.02
N TYR A 101 -10.88 7.38 -11.79
CA TYR A 101 -9.70 6.80 -12.46
C TYR A 101 -9.92 6.57 -13.97
N GLY A 102 -11.17 6.39 -14.39
CA GLY A 102 -11.59 6.32 -15.80
C GLY A 102 -11.84 4.90 -16.27
N LEU A 103 -11.64 4.64 -17.57
CA LEU A 103 -11.86 3.31 -18.14
C LEU A 103 -10.75 2.34 -17.71
N LEU A 104 -11.16 1.14 -17.29
CA LEU A 104 -10.26 0.03 -17.01
C LEU A 104 -9.67 -0.50 -18.33
N GLY A 105 -8.35 -0.39 -18.48
CA GLY A 105 -7.62 -0.92 -19.62
C GLY A 105 -7.20 -2.36 -19.38
N GLU A 106 -6.01 -2.52 -18.79
CA GLU A 106 -5.33 -3.80 -18.62
C GLU A 106 -5.27 -4.21 -17.15
N LEU A 107 -5.41 -5.51 -16.90
CA LEU A 107 -5.17 -6.14 -15.60
C LEU A 107 -3.91 -6.97 -15.71
N GLN A 108 -2.93 -6.70 -14.86
CA GLN A 108 -1.69 -7.46 -14.80
C GLN A 108 -1.58 -8.15 -13.45
N LEU A 109 -1.45 -9.46 -13.42
CA LEU A 109 -1.15 -10.16 -12.17
C LEU A 109 0.28 -9.78 -11.74
N LEU A 110 0.44 -9.33 -10.51
CA LEU A 110 1.74 -8.95 -9.93
C LEU A 110 2.26 -10.02 -8.99
N GLU A 111 1.37 -10.52 -8.13
CA GLU A 111 1.72 -11.51 -7.12
C GLU A 111 0.58 -12.49 -6.96
N ARG A 112 0.94 -13.75 -6.76
CA ARG A 112 0.03 -14.81 -6.38
C ARG A 112 0.72 -15.59 -5.28
N SER A 113 0.08 -15.61 -4.11
CA SER A 113 0.59 -16.26 -2.92
C SER A 113 -0.51 -17.13 -2.32
N VAL A 114 -0.16 -18.30 -1.82
CA VAL A 114 -1.11 -19.17 -1.10
C VAL A 114 -0.64 -19.23 0.34
N ASP A 115 -1.43 -18.66 1.25
CA ASP A 115 -1.15 -18.62 2.67
C ASP A 115 -2.09 -19.59 3.38
N GLY A 116 -1.58 -20.79 3.66
CA GLY A 116 -2.36 -21.90 4.20
C GLY A 116 -3.52 -22.29 3.29
N GLU A 117 -4.74 -21.97 3.72
CA GLU A 117 -5.99 -22.27 2.99
C GLU A 117 -6.51 -21.08 2.18
N ASN A 118 -5.87 -19.91 2.27
CA ASN A 118 -6.27 -18.70 1.57
C ASN A 118 -5.37 -18.45 0.36
N ARG A 119 -5.98 -18.08 -0.78
CA ARG A 119 -5.24 -17.69 -1.98
C ARG A 119 -5.27 -16.18 -2.10
N GLN A 120 -4.11 -15.56 -2.04
CA GLN A 120 -3.92 -14.12 -2.18
C GLN A 120 -3.45 -13.81 -3.60
N TYR A 121 -4.10 -12.85 -4.24
CA TYR A 121 -3.73 -12.37 -5.56
C TYR A 121 -3.63 -10.86 -5.50
N ARG A 122 -2.58 -10.34 -6.13
CA ARG A 122 -2.37 -8.91 -6.30
C ARG A 122 -2.29 -8.59 -7.77
N TYR A 123 -3.20 -7.75 -8.24
CA TYR A 123 -3.26 -7.29 -9.61
C TYR A 123 -2.92 -5.81 -9.70
N ARG A 124 -2.33 -5.39 -10.81
CA ARG A 124 -2.27 -3.99 -11.24
C ARG A 124 -3.36 -3.77 -12.27
N ALA A 125 -4.35 -2.97 -11.90
CA ALA A 125 -5.36 -2.44 -12.80
C ALA A 125 -4.88 -1.11 -13.38
N ARG A 126 -4.60 -1.08 -14.68
CA ARG A 126 -4.29 0.14 -15.41
C ARG A 126 -5.57 0.82 -15.85
N TYR A 127 -5.93 1.90 -15.20
CA TYR A 127 -6.98 2.81 -15.65
C TYR A 127 -6.39 3.91 -16.53
N ARG A 128 -7.26 4.56 -17.32
CA ARG A 128 -6.86 5.63 -18.24
C ARG A 128 -6.07 6.76 -17.56
N LYS A 129 -6.41 7.11 -16.31
CA LYS A 129 -5.76 8.21 -15.59
C LYS A 129 -4.77 7.75 -14.52
N GLN A 130 -4.84 6.51 -14.05
CA GLN A 130 -4.04 6.03 -12.92
C GLN A 130 -3.88 4.50 -12.91
N CYS A 131 -2.81 4.01 -12.30
CA CYS A 131 -2.65 2.59 -11.98
C CYS A 131 -3.11 2.32 -10.54
N VAL A 132 -3.84 1.24 -10.35
CA VAL A 132 -4.41 0.84 -9.07
C VAL A 132 -3.97 -0.59 -8.78
N LEU A 133 -3.52 -0.85 -7.56
CA LEU A 133 -3.22 -2.17 -7.06
C LEU A 133 -4.49 -2.77 -6.46
N VAL A 134 -4.83 -3.99 -6.85
CA VAL A 134 -6.02 -4.70 -6.40
C VAL A 134 -5.58 -5.98 -5.70
N ASP A 135 -5.83 -6.02 -4.39
CA ASP A 135 -5.51 -7.13 -3.51
C ASP A 135 -6.78 -7.94 -3.26
N ILE A 136 -6.71 -9.24 -3.53
CA ILE A 136 -7.83 -10.19 -3.44
C ILE A 136 -7.39 -11.37 -2.60
N ILE A 137 -8.21 -11.72 -1.62
CA ILE A 137 -8.01 -12.91 -0.79
C ILE A 137 -9.21 -13.82 -0.98
N PHE A 138 -8.97 -14.98 -1.58
CA PHE A 138 -9.92 -16.07 -1.66
C PHE A 138 -9.73 -17.01 -0.48
N ASN A 139 -10.83 -17.52 0.05
CA ASN A 139 -10.84 -18.57 1.05
C ASN A 139 -10.82 -19.97 0.39
N LYS A 140 -10.83 -21.01 1.22
CA LYS A 140 -10.88 -22.43 0.80
C LYS A 140 -12.10 -22.79 -0.07
N ALA A 141 -13.20 -22.04 0.03
CA ALA A 141 -14.42 -22.26 -0.74
C ALA A 141 -14.45 -21.48 -2.07
N ASP A 142 -13.29 -20.96 -2.50
CA ASP A 142 -13.14 -20.12 -3.69
C ASP A 142 -14.04 -18.87 -3.64
N LYS A 143 -14.35 -18.37 -2.43
CA LYS A 143 -15.08 -17.12 -2.18
C LYS A 143 -14.13 -16.04 -1.67
N ILE A 144 -14.41 -14.80 -2.01
CA ILE A 144 -13.57 -13.66 -1.62
C ILE A 144 -13.86 -13.28 -0.18
N ASP A 145 -12.85 -13.45 0.68
CA ASP A 145 -12.87 -12.95 2.06
C ASP A 145 -12.51 -11.45 2.12
N TYR A 146 -11.65 -11.00 1.20
CA TYR A 146 -11.20 -9.63 1.17
C TYR A 146 -10.93 -9.15 -0.25
N LEU A 147 -11.51 -8.01 -0.61
CA LEU A 147 -11.17 -7.26 -1.82
C LEU A 147 -10.82 -5.85 -1.41
N ARG A 148 -9.67 -5.36 -1.86
CA ARG A 148 -9.25 -3.98 -1.69
C ARG A 148 -8.58 -3.51 -2.96
N TRP A 149 -8.77 -2.24 -3.29
CA TRP A 149 -7.94 -1.56 -4.27
C TRP A 149 -7.29 -0.34 -3.62
N THR A 150 -6.08 -0.03 -4.05
CA THR A 150 -5.27 1.09 -3.55
C THR A 150 -4.55 1.72 -4.74
N PRO A 151 -4.50 3.06 -4.87
CA PRO A 151 -3.68 3.69 -5.90
C PRO A 151 -2.20 3.23 -5.79
N GLU A 152 -1.57 2.96 -6.93
CA GLU A 152 -0.12 2.68 -7.02
C GLU A 152 0.72 3.95 -6.81
#